data_AF-A0A8T5SNG0-F1
#
_entry.id   AF-A0A8T5SNG0-F1
#
_cell.length_a   1.000
_cell.length_b   1.000
_cell.length_c   1.000
_cell.angle_alpha   90.00
_cell.angle_beta   90.00
_cell.angle_gamma   90.00
#
_symmetry.space_group_name_H-M   'P 1'
#
loop_
_entity.id
_entity.type
_entity.pdbx_description
1 polymer ?
#
loop_
_entity_poly.entity_id
_entity_poly.type
_entity_poly.pdbx_seq_one_letter_code
_entity_poly.pdbx_strand_id
1 'polypeptide(L)'
;MFRGTATITLVAEIVAAIMLLGSATAYIIRDYVAVIEPDVAIFLLLVGAMITLFIFLGAISFFVRFNRRIGRIVIAEGVGEVDLKGPGVKTVVIIYGLAVGFILILGIYGYYLLWTYFLAAQAAASLSFFGMSLSVGIFFIAFLVQIVITVIGRTATTMIRKVLADDV
;
A
#
# COMPACT_ATOMS: atom_id res chain seq x y z
N MET A 1 14.74 4.94 9.90
CA MET A 1 14.11 3.68 9.46
C MET A 1 12.65 3.87 9.02
N PHE A 2 11.73 4.34 9.89
CA PHE A 2 10.31 4.54 9.56
C PHE A 2 10.00 5.38 8.31
N ARG A 3 10.75 6.46 8.05
CA ARG A 3 10.62 7.27 6.81
C ARG A 3 10.90 6.46 5.55
N GLY A 4 11.93 5.61 5.56
CA GLY A 4 12.30 4.78 4.41
C GLY A 4 11.22 3.74 4.11
N THR A 5 10.74 3.07 5.17
CA THR A 5 9.68 2.06 5.05
C THR A 5 8.37 2.65 4.52
N ALA A 6 7.95 3.83 5.01
CA ALA A 6 6.74 4.50 4.53
C ALA A 6 6.83 4.93 3.05
N THR A 7 8.01 5.37 2.59
CA THR A 7 8.21 5.70 1.18
C THR A 7 8.15 4.45 0.29
N ILE A 8 8.77 3.35 0.72
CA ILE A 8 8.77 2.09 -0.05
C ILE A 8 7.36 1.51 -0.16
N THR A 9 6.58 1.50 0.91
CA THR A 9 5.20 1.00 0.87
C THR A 9 4.28 1.89 0.04
N LEU A 10 4.50 3.21 0.04
CA LEU A 10 3.78 4.13 -0.85
C LEU A 10 4.10 3.88 -2.33
N VAL A 11 5.37 3.62 -2.66
CA VAL A 11 5.74 3.22 -4.04
C VAL A 11 5.07 1.90 -4.41
N ALA A 12 5.08 0.91 -3.51
CA ALA A 12 4.43 -0.38 -3.74
C ALA A 12 2.92 -0.23 -4.00
N GLU A 13 2.22 0.61 -3.23
CA GLU A 13 0.80 0.95 -3.46
C GLU A 13 0.56 1.55 -4.84
N ILE A 14 1.37 2.51 -5.26
CA ILE A 14 1.20 3.18 -6.53
C ILE A 14 1.41 2.21 -7.69
N VAL A 15 2.50 1.45 -7.65
CA VAL A 15 2.78 0.43 -8.66
C VAL A 15 1.65 -0.60 -8.71
N ALA A 16 1.17 -1.05 -7.55
CA ALA A 16 0.05 -1.96 -7.47
C ALA A 16 -1.24 -1.34 -8.03
N ALA A 17 -1.54 -0.08 -7.73
CA ALA A 17 -2.73 0.61 -8.25
C ALA A 17 -2.68 0.76 -9.79
N ILE A 18 -1.51 1.07 -10.35
CA ILE A 18 -1.31 1.11 -11.80
C ILE A 18 -1.51 -0.27 -12.42
N MET A 19 -0.86 -1.29 -11.86
CA MET A 19 -0.99 -2.66 -12.35
C MET A 19 -2.44 -3.14 -12.24
N LEU A 20 -3.16 -2.74 -11.19
CA LEU A 20 -4.57 -3.04 -11.00
C LEU A 20 -5.41 -2.43 -12.11
N LEU A 21 -5.22 -1.13 -12.39
CA LEU A 21 -5.97 -0.42 -13.43
C LEU A 21 -5.69 -1.01 -14.81
N GLY A 22 -4.41 -1.20 -15.17
CA GLY A 22 -4.05 -1.79 -16.47
C GLY A 22 -4.59 -3.21 -16.64
N SER A 23 -4.47 -4.04 -15.61
CA SER A 23 -4.98 -5.42 -15.63
C SER A 23 -6.51 -5.46 -15.68
N ALA A 24 -7.18 -4.56 -14.97
CA ALA A 24 -8.63 -4.45 -14.97
C ALA A 24 -9.17 -4.02 -16.33
N THR A 25 -8.58 -2.99 -16.93
CA THR A 25 -8.93 -2.54 -18.27
C THR A 25 -8.74 -3.67 -19.27
N ALA A 26 -7.59 -4.36 -19.24
CA ALA A 26 -7.33 -5.51 -20.12
C ALA A 26 -8.36 -6.63 -19.96
N TYR A 27 -8.74 -6.94 -18.71
CA TYR A 27 -9.75 -7.96 -18.43
C TYR A 27 -11.13 -7.59 -19.01
N ILE A 28 -11.54 -6.33 -18.89
CA ILE A 28 -12.85 -5.83 -19.36
C ILE A 28 -12.91 -5.81 -20.90
N ILE A 29 -11.84 -5.40 -21.58
CA ILE A 29 -11.85 -5.24 -23.04
C ILE A 29 -11.58 -6.53 -23.80
N ARG A 30 -11.14 -7.61 -23.14
CA ARG A 30 -10.65 -8.84 -23.79
C ARG A 30 -11.63 -9.41 -24.83
N ASP A 31 -12.92 -9.42 -24.50
CA ASP A 31 -13.95 -10.09 -25.30
C ASP A 31 -14.35 -9.22 -26.51
N TYR A 32 -14.11 -7.90 -26.42
CA TYR A 32 -14.32 -6.97 -27.54
C TYR A 32 -13.19 -7.03 -28.54
N VAL A 33 -11.94 -7.19 -28.09
CA VAL A 33 -10.76 -7.21 -28.97
C VAL A 33 -10.74 -8.45 -29.87
N ALA A 34 -11.26 -9.59 -29.41
CA ALA A 34 -11.24 -10.85 -30.15
C ALA A 34 -12.17 -10.90 -31.39
N VAL A 35 -13.14 -9.97 -31.49
CA VAL A 35 -14.16 -9.97 -32.55
C VAL A 35 -13.85 -8.96 -33.67
N ILE A 36 -12.87 -8.07 -33.45
CA ILE A 36 -12.58 -6.95 -34.34
C ILE A 36 -11.39 -7.29 -35.25
N GLU A 37 -11.33 -6.66 -36.43
CA GLU A 37 -10.17 -6.73 -37.32
C GLU A 37 -8.84 -6.46 -36.58
N PRO A 38 -7.76 -7.21 -36.92
CA PRO A 38 -6.49 -7.13 -36.20
C PRO A 38 -5.90 -5.72 -36.08
N ASP A 39 -6.07 -4.88 -37.10
CA ASP A 39 -5.53 -3.52 -37.12
C ASP A 39 -6.21 -2.61 -36.09
N VAL A 40 -7.52 -2.77 -35.90
CA VAL A 40 -8.29 -2.02 -34.90
C VAL A 40 -7.96 -2.52 -33.49
N ALA A 41 -7.75 -3.82 -33.33
CA ALA A 41 -7.27 -4.40 -32.06
C ALA A 41 -5.92 -3.80 -31.65
N ILE A 42 -4.96 -3.70 -32.58
CA ILE A 42 -3.65 -3.06 -32.35
C ILE A 42 -3.83 -1.57 -31.99
N PHE A 43 -4.69 -0.85 -32.70
CA PHE A 43 -4.98 0.55 -32.40
C PHE A 43 -5.56 0.74 -30.98
N LEU A 44 -6.53 -0.07 -30.57
CA LEU A 44 -7.11 -0.03 -29.22
C LEU A 44 -6.07 -0.37 -28.15
N LEU A 45 -5.16 -1.30 -28.43
CA LEU A 45 -4.06 -1.64 -27.54
C LEU A 45 -3.08 -0.46 -27.36
N LEU A 46 -2.75 0.23 -28.44
CA LEU A 46 -1.90 1.44 -28.42
C LEU A 46 -2.56 2.58 -27.63
N VAL A 47 -3.87 2.80 -27.82
CA VAL A 47 -4.63 3.79 -27.05
C VAL A 47 -4.65 3.43 -25.56
N GLY A 48 -4.90 2.16 -25.22
CA GLY A 48 -4.88 1.67 -23.85
C GLY A 48 -3.50 1.85 -23.19
N ALA A 49 -2.42 1.53 -23.91
CA ALA A 49 -1.05 1.74 -23.44
C ALA A 49 -0.77 3.24 -23.19
N MET A 50 -1.23 4.12 -24.09
CA MET A 50 -1.07 5.57 -23.94
C MET A 50 -1.83 6.12 -22.71
N ILE A 51 -3.08 5.71 -22.51
CA ILE A 51 -3.87 6.09 -21.32
C ILE A 51 -3.17 5.60 -20.04
N THR A 52 -2.68 4.36 -20.05
CA THR A 52 -1.94 3.78 -18.92
C THR A 52 -0.69 4.59 -18.59
N LEU A 53 0.05 5.05 -19.61
CA LEU A 53 1.22 5.92 -19.45
C LEU A 53 0.85 7.27 -18.80
N PHE A 54 -0.26 7.89 -19.23
CA PHE A 54 -0.72 9.14 -18.62
C PHE A 54 -1.11 8.96 -17.14
N ILE A 55 -1.79 7.86 -16.82
CA ILE A 55 -2.10 7.50 -15.43
C ILE A 55 -0.81 7.30 -14.63
N PHE A 56 0.20 6.64 -15.22
CA PHE A 56 1.51 6.43 -14.60
C PHE A 56 2.21 7.75 -14.25
N LEU A 57 2.28 8.67 -15.22
CA LEU A 57 2.88 9.99 -15.03
C LEU A 57 2.12 10.83 -14.00
N GLY A 58 0.79 10.77 -14.02
CA GLY A 58 -0.07 11.41 -13.02
C GLY A 58 0.16 10.86 -11.61
N ALA A 59 0.24 9.53 -11.48
CA ALA A 59 0.50 8.86 -10.21
C ALA A 59 1.88 9.21 -9.64
N ILE A 60 2.93 9.30 -10.47
CA ILE A 60 4.26 9.77 -10.06
C ILE A 60 4.20 11.23 -9.58
N SER A 61 3.49 12.09 -10.31
CA SER A 61 3.35 13.51 -9.94
C SER A 61 2.63 13.67 -8.59
N PHE A 62 1.59 12.86 -8.36
CA PHE A 62 0.91 12.76 -7.07
C PHE A 62 1.84 12.24 -5.98
N PHE A 63 2.59 11.18 -6.24
CA PHE A 63 3.57 10.59 -5.31
C PHE A 63 4.60 11.61 -4.83
N VAL A 64 5.23 12.35 -5.75
CA VAL A 64 6.25 13.36 -5.39
C VAL A 64 5.63 14.42 -4.47
N ARG A 65 4.38 14.82 -4.72
CA ARG A 65 3.66 15.79 -3.90
C ARG A 65 3.28 15.21 -2.53
N PHE A 66 2.88 13.94 -2.47
CA PHE A 66 2.46 13.28 -1.24
C PHE A 66 3.66 12.92 -0.32
N ASN A 67 4.77 12.45 -0.89
CA ASN A 67 6.02 12.19 -0.18
C ASN A 67 6.52 13.44 0.57
N ARG A 68 6.43 14.62 -0.07
CA ARG A 68 6.72 15.92 0.57
C ARG A 68 5.77 16.28 1.72
N ARG A 69 4.56 15.72 1.79
CA ARG A 69 3.60 15.91 2.90
C ARG A 69 3.84 14.91 4.04
N ILE A 70 4.06 13.64 3.75
CA ILE A 70 4.33 12.60 4.77
C ILE A 70 5.56 12.97 5.61
N GLY A 71 6.61 13.52 4.97
CA GLY A 71 7.80 13.99 5.67
C GLY A 71 7.53 15.00 6.81
N ARG A 72 6.45 15.79 6.72
CA ARG A 72 6.02 16.77 7.74
C ARG A 72 5.01 16.22 8.76
N ILE A 73 4.22 15.22 8.38
CA ILE A 73 3.16 14.68 9.25
C ILE A 73 3.69 13.60 10.20
N VAL A 74 4.75 12.88 9.81
CA VAL A 74 5.26 11.71 10.57
C VAL A 74 6.31 12.08 11.62
N ILE A 75 6.82 13.32 11.63
CA ILE A 75 7.70 13.82 12.68
C ILE A 75 7.04 15.07 13.25
N ALA A 76 6.34 14.91 14.37
CA ALA A 76 6.09 16.07 15.23
C ALA A 76 7.47 16.59 15.67
N GLU A 77 7.70 17.89 15.52
CA GLU A 77 8.90 18.56 16.05
C GLU A 77 9.10 18.14 17.52
N GLY A 78 10.28 17.61 17.84
CA GLY A 78 10.69 17.22 19.20
C GLY A 78 10.85 15.72 19.53
N VAL A 79 10.58 14.78 18.62
CA VAL A 79 10.71 13.32 18.92
C VAL A 79 12.18 12.82 18.92
N GLY A 80 13.16 13.70 18.66
CA GLY A 80 14.59 13.35 18.68
C GLY A 80 15.21 13.22 20.07
N GLU A 81 14.54 13.69 21.13
CA GLU A 81 15.13 13.86 22.47
C GLU A 81 14.39 13.10 23.57
N VAL A 82 13.70 12.01 23.23
CA VAL A 82 12.97 11.24 24.24
C VAL A 82 13.74 9.97 24.60
N ASP A 83 14.17 9.92 25.86
CA ASP A 83 14.86 8.78 26.44
C ASP A 83 13.94 7.56 26.53
N LEU A 84 14.22 6.55 25.69
CA LEU A 84 13.46 5.30 25.56
C LEU A 84 13.67 4.33 26.75
N LYS A 85 14.39 4.73 27.80
CA LYS A 85 14.80 3.87 28.92
C LYS A 85 13.75 3.72 30.01
N GLY A 86 12.65 4.49 29.99
CA GLY A 86 11.57 4.39 30.97
C GLY A 86 10.84 3.02 30.91
N PRO A 87 10.72 2.27 32.03
CA PRO A 87 10.12 0.94 32.04
C PRO A 87 8.64 0.92 31.62
N GLY A 88 7.88 1.99 31.86
CA GLY A 88 6.49 2.11 31.41
C GLY A 88 6.35 2.28 29.89
N VAL A 89 7.25 3.05 29.26
CA VAL A 89 7.25 3.30 27.81
C VAL A 89 7.58 2.02 27.04
N LYS A 90 8.51 1.21 27.53
CA LYS A 90 8.95 -0.02 26.88
C LYS A 90 7.83 -1.06 26.78
N THR A 91 7.06 -1.27 27.86
CA THR A 91 5.94 -2.22 27.90
C THR A 91 4.82 -1.81 26.94
N VAL A 92 4.48 -0.52 26.91
CA VAL A 92 3.47 0.02 26.00
C VAL A 92 3.89 -0.18 24.54
N VAL A 93 5.11 0.19 24.19
CA VAL A 93 5.63 0.03 22.81
C VAL A 93 5.61 -1.44 22.38
N ILE A 94 5.96 -2.38 23.27
CA ILE A 94 5.92 -3.82 22.99
C ILE A 94 4.48 -4.28 22.72
N ILE A 95 3.52 -3.94 23.59
CA ILE A 95 2.12 -4.39 23.43
C ILE A 95 1.51 -3.83 22.13
N TYR A 96 1.72 -2.55 21.83
CA TYR A 96 1.24 -1.95 20.58
C TYR A 96 1.93 -2.53 19.34
N GLY A 97 3.25 -2.75 19.41
CA GLY A 97 4.00 -3.39 18.33
C GLY A 97 3.51 -4.83 18.06
N LEU A 98 3.15 -5.55 19.11
CA LEU A 98 2.63 -6.92 19.04
C LEU A 98 1.21 -6.95 18.44
N ALA A 99 0.31 -6.07 18.90
CA ALA A 99 -1.04 -5.92 18.34
C ALA A 99 -0.98 -5.59 16.84
N VAL A 100 -0.08 -4.69 16.46
CA VAL A 100 0.20 -4.35 15.06
C VAL A 100 0.70 -5.56 14.27
N GLY A 101 1.65 -6.32 14.83
CA GLY A 101 2.17 -7.53 14.19
C GLY A 101 1.06 -8.52 13.88
N PHE A 102 0.13 -8.72 14.82
CA PHE A 102 -1.05 -9.55 14.61
C PHE A 102 -1.97 -9.04 13.50
N ILE A 103 -2.18 -7.72 13.39
CA ILE A 103 -2.99 -7.14 12.30
C ILE A 103 -2.35 -7.44 10.94
N LEU A 104 -1.02 -7.34 10.82
CA LEU A 104 -0.33 -7.67 9.58
C LEU A 104 -0.43 -9.16 9.24
N ILE A 105 -0.24 -10.05 10.22
CA ILE A 105 -0.41 -11.49 10.03
C ILE A 105 -1.84 -11.82 9.58
N LEU A 106 -2.83 -11.23 10.24
CA LEU A 106 -4.24 -11.39 9.89
C LEU A 106 -4.55 -10.86 8.48
N GLY A 107 -3.95 -9.75 8.09
CA GLY A 107 -4.07 -9.20 6.72
C GLY A 107 -3.49 -10.14 5.66
N ILE A 108 -2.26 -10.63 5.88
CA ILE A 108 -1.60 -11.59 4.96
C ILE A 108 -2.42 -12.86 4.86
N TYR A 109 -2.84 -13.42 5.99
CA TYR A 109 -3.64 -14.64 6.01
C TYR A 109 -5.03 -14.42 5.38
N GLY A 110 -5.66 -13.28 5.63
CA GLY A 110 -6.93 -12.89 5.02
C GLY A 110 -6.83 -12.81 3.49
N TYR A 111 -5.76 -12.20 2.98
CA TYR A 111 -5.52 -12.18 1.54
C TYR A 111 -5.21 -13.58 0.97
N TYR A 112 -4.49 -14.43 1.71
CA TYR A 112 -4.27 -15.83 1.32
C TYR A 112 -5.57 -16.64 1.21
N LEU A 113 -6.51 -16.44 2.14
CA LEU A 113 -7.84 -17.07 2.07
C LEU A 113 -8.63 -16.55 0.86
N LEU A 114 -8.65 -15.23 0.65
CA LEU A 114 -9.27 -14.61 -0.51
C LEU A 114 -8.70 -15.19 -1.82
N TRP A 115 -7.37 -15.33 -1.89
CA TRP A 115 -6.68 -15.95 -3.01
C TRP A 115 -7.17 -17.38 -3.25
N THR A 116 -7.10 -18.22 -2.23
CA THR A 116 -7.39 -19.66 -2.33
C THR A 116 -8.85 -19.92 -2.72
N TYR A 117 -9.80 -19.22 -2.09
CA TYR A 117 -11.22 -19.53 -2.23
C TYR A 117 -11.91 -18.77 -3.37
N PHE A 118 -11.41 -17.60 -3.76
CA PHE A 118 -12.10 -16.75 -4.74
C PHE A 118 -11.26 -16.46 -5.97
N LEU A 119 -9.97 -16.14 -5.82
CA LEU A 119 -9.18 -15.61 -6.94
C LEU A 119 -8.45 -16.70 -7.73
N ALA A 120 -7.99 -17.78 -7.10
CA ALA A 120 -7.07 -18.75 -7.71
C ALA A 120 -7.64 -19.40 -8.98
N ALA A 121 -8.91 -19.83 -8.95
CA ALA A 121 -9.57 -20.45 -10.11
C ALA A 121 -9.71 -19.46 -11.29
N GLN A 122 -10.09 -18.22 -11.00
CA GLN A 122 -10.28 -17.17 -12.01
C GLN A 122 -8.93 -16.70 -12.57
N ALA A 123 -7.90 -16.62 -11.71
CA ALA A 123 -6.55 -16.23 -12.08
C ALA A 123 -5.86 -17.28 -12.95
N ALA A 124 -6.15 -18.57 -12.75
CA ALA A 124 -5.68 -19.64 -13.64
C ALA A 124 -6.29 -19.55 -15.04
N ALA A 125 -7.51 -19.01 -15.17
CA ALA A 125 -8.21 -18.90 -16.44
C ALA A 125 -7.84 -17.65 -17.25
N SER A 126 -7.28 -16.61 -16.63
CA SER A 126 -7.01 -15.34 -17.30
C SER A 126 -5.77 -14.63 -16.74
N LEU A 127 -4.80 -14.35 -17.61
CA LEU A 127 -3.58 -13.63 -17.25
C LEU A 127 -3.88 -12.20 -16.75
N SER A 128 -4.84 -11.50 -17.35
CA SER A 128 -5.28 -10.19 -16.89
C SER A 128 -5.95 -10.26 -15.51
N PHE A 129 -6.71 -11.33 -15.22
CA PHE A 129 -7.29 -11.51 -13.90
C PHE A 129 -6.23 -11.85 -12.84
N PHE A 130 -5.21 -12.65 -13.21
CA PHE A 130 -4.05 -12.91 -12.37
C PHE A 130 -3.31 -11.61 -12.01
N GLY A 131 -3.04 -10.76 -13.00
CA GLY A 131 -2.43 -9.44 -12.80
C GLY A 131 -3.25 -8.53 -11.88
N MET A 132 -4.58 -8.49 -12.07
CA MET A 132 -5.51 -7.77 -11.20
C MET A 132 -5.45 -8.30 -9.76
N SER A 133 -5.56 -9.61 -9.59
CA SER A 133 -5.57 -10.29 -8.30
C SER A 133 -4.30 -9.98 -7.50
N LEU A 134 -3.13 -10.18 -8.10
CA LEU A 134 -1.85 -9.84 -7.47
C LEU A 134 -1.77 -8.37 -7.05
N SER A 135 -2.24 -7.47 -7.91
CA SER A 135 -2.22 -6.03 -7.66
C SER A 135 -3.07 -5.66 -6.45
N VAL A 136 -4.25 -6.27 -6.29
CA VAL A 136 -5.09 -6.10 -5.08
C VAL A 136 -4.34 -6.54 -3.83
N GLY A 137 -3.64 -7.67 -3.87
CA GLY A 137 -2.85 -8.17 -2.74
C GLY A 137 -1.73 -7.22 -2.34
N ILE A 138 -0.92 -6.78 -3.30
CA ILE A 138 0.19 -5.86 -3.04
C ILE A 138 -0.35 -4.54 -2.47
N PHE A 139 -1.42 -4.00 -3.07
CA PHE A 139 -2.05 -2.77 -2.61
C PHE A 139 -2.56 -2.92 -1.16
N PHE A 140 -3.28 -4.00 -0.87
CA PHE A 140 -3.84 -4.25 0.47
C PHE A 140 -2.77 -4.38 1.54
N ILE A 141 -1.70 -5.15 1.30
CA ILE A 141 -0.61 -5.32 2.26
C ILE A 141 0.17 -4.02 2.47
N ALA A 142 0.50 -3.31 1.38
CA ALA A 142 1.20 -2.04 1.48
C ALA A 142 0.38 -1.00 2.27
N PHE A 143 -0.95 -0.97 2.06
CA PHE A 143 -1.89 -0.14 2.81
C PHE A 143 -1.97 -0.48 4.30
N LEU A 144 -2.04 -1.77 4.64
CA LEU A 144 -2.00 -2.19 6.04
C LEU A 144 -0.70 -1.76 6.73
N VAL A 145 0.46 -1.91 6.05
CA VAL A 145 1.74 -1.47 6.60
C VAL A 145 1.77 0.05 6.80
N GLN A 146 1.19 0.84 5.90
CA GLN A 146 1.10 2.29 6.08
C GLN A 146 0.24 2.70 7.27
N ILE A 147 -0.94 2.06 7.44
CA ILE A 147 -1.80 2.28 8.61
C ILE A 147 -1.00 1.99 9.88
N VAL A 148 -0.32 0.85 9.91
CA VAL A 148 0.51 0.43 11.03
C VAL A 148 1.59 1.45 11.37
N ILE A 149 2.38 1.89 10.39
CA ILE A 149 3.46 2.86 10.62
C ILE A 149 2.89 4.19 11.12
N THR A 150 1.74 4.60 10.58
CA THR A 150 1.07 5.85 10.97
C THR A 150 0.52 5.77 12.39
N VAL A 151 -0.13 4.67 12.76
CA VAL A 151 -0.67 4.45 14.11
C VAL A 151 0.44 4.35 15.13
N ILE A 152 1.49 3.54 14.89
CA ILE A 152 2.65 3.46 15.78
C ILE A 152 3.30 4.83 15.94
N GLY A 153 3.55 5.54 14.83
CA GLY A 153 4.18 6.86 14.86
C GLY A 153 3.41 7.85 15.73
N ARG A 154 2.08 7.88 15.62
CA ARG A 154 1.21 8.76 16.43
C ARG A 154 1.10 8.32 17.88
N THR A 155 0.87 7.03 18.13
CA THR A 155 0.68 6.50 19.47
C THR A 155 1.96 6.55 20.30
N ALA A 156 3.11 6.20 19.70
CA ALA A 156 4.40 6.32 20.36
C ALA A 156 4.67 7.76 20.78
N THR A 157 4.45 8.72 19.87
CA THR A 157 4.63 10.16 20.15
C THR A 157 3.71 10.67 21.26
N THR A 158 2.44 10.25 21.26
CA THR A 158 1.44 10.70 22.25
C THR A 158 1.74 10.12 23.63
N MET A 159 2.06 8.83 23.70
CA MET A 159 2.38 8.17 24.97
C MET A 159 3.67 8.67 25.58
N ILE A 160 4.69 8.88 24.74
CA ILE A 160 5.95 9.49 25.16
C ILE A 160 5.72 10.86 25.82
N ARG A 161 4.92 11.73 25.18
CA ARG A 161 4.60 13.05 25.75
C ARG A 161 3.83 12.93 27.06
N LYS A 162 2.93 11.96 27.16
CA LYS A 162 2.11 11.76 28.37
C LYS A 162 2.94 11.26 29.54
N VAL A 163 3.83 10.30 29.32
CA VAL A 163 4.72 9.78 30.36
C VAL A 163 5.74 10.83 30.81
N LEU A 164 6.31 11.62 29.89
CA LEU A 164 7.21 12.72 30.28
C LEU A 164 6.50 13.85 31.04
N ALA A 165 5.21 14.10 30.77
CA ALA A 165 4.44 15.12 31.45
C ALA A 165 4.02 14.71 32.87
N ASP A 166 3.97 13.41 33.16
CA ASP A 166 3.71 12.89 34.51
C ASP A 166 4.97 12.89 35.40
N ASP A 167 6.17 13.11 34.83
CA ASP A 167 7.47 13.18 35.54
C ASP A 167 7.90 14.61 35.93
N VAL A 168 7.07 15.65 35.67
CA VAL A 168 7.29 17.07 36.06
C VAL A 168 6.27 17.48 37.12
#